data_AF-A0A537NH48-F1
#
_entry.id   AF-A0A537NH48-F1
#
_cell.length_a   1.000
_cell.length_b   1.000
_cell.length_c   1.000
_cell.angle_alpha   90.00
_cell.angle_beta   90.00
_cell.angle_gamma   90.00
#
_symmetry.space_group_name_H-M   'P 1'
#
loop_
_entity.id
_entity.type
_entity.pdbx_description
1 polymer ?
#
loop_
_entity_poly.entity_id
_entity_poly.type
_entity_poly.pdbx_seq_one_letter_code
_entity_poly.pdbx_strand_id
1 'polypeptide(L)'
;MNFRAWWRRRPPRPVSHGGEPKGDTGELARLELLAEQAYAAMYDVPPLRSVKDDYDNARLNFQRAIDAARRLGLSSEVARLTRRRDHVCAVYDSQFRGF
;
A
#
# COMPACT_ATOMS: atom_id res chain seq x y z
N MET A 1 -18.59 -8.09 -7.69
CA MET A 1 -18.13 -8.10 -6.28
C MET A 1 -17.70 -6.69 -5.89
N ASN A 2 -18.27 -6.10 -4.83
CA ASN A 2 -17.92 -4.76 -4.36
C ASN A 2 -16.60 -4.80 -3.56
N PHE A 3 -15.47 -4.48 -4.21
CA PHE A 3 -14.15 -4.42 -3.58
C PHE A 3 -14.13 -3.49 -2.35
N ARG A 4 -14.99 -2.47 -2.29
CA ARG A 4 -15.14 -1.53 -1.16
C ARG A 4 -15.55 -2.20 0.16
N ALA A 5 -16.19 -3.37 0.14
CA ALA A 5 -16.71 -4.04 1.34
C ALA A 5 -15.68 -4.90 2.08
N TRP A 6 -14.59 -5.32 1.43
CA TRP A 6 -13.55 -6.14 2.07
C TRP A 6 -12.71 -5.32 3.07
N TRP A 7 -12.49 -4.03 2.80
CA TRP A 7 -11.57 -3.17 3.56
C TRP A 7 -12.10 -2.66 4.90
N ARG A 8 -13.43 -2.64 5.12
CA ARG A 8 -14.06 -2.23 6.39
C ARG A 8 -13.92 -3.27 7.51
N ARG A 9 -13.35 -4.45 7.22
CA ARG A 9 -13.22 -5.59 8.14
C ARG A 9 -11.78 -5.89 8.59
N ARG A 10 -10.80 -5.01 8.37
CA ARG A 10 -9.52 -5.12 9.08
C ARG A 10 -9.59 -4.28 10.36
N PRO A 11 -9.71 -4.89 11.55
CA PRO A 11 -9.55 -4.12 12.77
C PRO A 11 -8.14 -3.52 12.77
N PRO A 12 -7.95 -2.25 13.17
CA PRO A 12 -6.62 -1.77 13.50
C PRO A 12 -6.09 -2.69 14.59
N ARG A 13 -5.02 -3.45 14.29
CA ARG A 13 -4.44 -4.34 15.30
C ARG A 13 -3.89 -3.45 16.41
N PRO A 14 -4.22 -3.71 17.69
CA PRO A 14 -3.64 -2.96 18.79
C PRO A 14 -2.14 -3.25 18.80
N VAL A 15 -1.36 -2.26 18.42
CA VAL A 15 0.09 -2.30 18.56
C VAL A 15 0.35 -2.09 20.05
N SER A 16 0.41 -3.17 20.82
CA SER A 16 0.83 -3.11 22.22
C SER A 16 2.31 -2.81 22.27
N HIS A 17 2.68 -1.53 22.34
CA HIS A 17 3.91 -1.02 22.92
C HIS A 17 3.55 0.24 23.70
N GLY A 18 3.80 0.21 25.01
CA GLY A 18 3.61 1.37 25.88
C GLY A 18 4.53 2.52 25.41
N GLY A 19 3.95 3.71 25.32
CA GLY A 19 4.63 4.95 24.92
C GLY A 19 4.17 5.43 23.56
N GLU A 20 3.31 6.45 23.52
CA GLU A 20 2.69 6.95 22.30
C GLU A 20 3.69 7.48 21.25
N PRO A 21 3.69 6.97 20.00
CA PRO A 21 4.24 7.68 18.84
C PRO A 21 3.06 8.03 17.91
N LYS A 22 2.22 8.99 18.32
CA LYS A 22 0.98 9.34 17.61
C LYS A 22 1.19 9.90 16.18
N GLY A 23 2.41 10.28 15.79
CA GLY A 23 2.72 10.83 14.46
C GLY A 23 3.11 9.76 13.43
N ASP A 24 4.05 8.89 13.76
CA ASP A 24 4.75 8.10 12.74
C ASP A 24 3.99 6.84 12.32
N THR A 25 3.23 6.21 13.23
CA THR A 25 2.36 5.06 12.87
C THR A 25 1.13 5.51 12.08
N GLY A 26 0.66 6.74 12.30
CA GLY A 26 -0.42 7.34 11.53
C GLY A 26 -0.02 7.60 10.08
N GLU A 27 1.20 8.12 9.88
CA GLU A 27 1.76 8.31 8.54
C GLU A 27 1.97 6.98 7.81
N LEU A 28 2.47 5.94 8.49
CA LEU A 28 2.58 4.60 7.92
C LEU A 28 1.22 4.08 7.42
N ALA A 29 0.17 4.19 8.24
CA ALA A 29 -1.18 3.75 7.87
C ALA A 29 -1.75 4.57 6.70
N ARG A 30 -1.51 5.89 6.68
CA ARG A 30 -1.92 6.76 5.58
C ARG A 30 -1.21 6.39 4.27
N LEU A 31 0.10 6.15 4.31
CA LEU A 31 0.88 5.77 3.13
C LEU A 31 0.44 4.42 2.57
N GLU A 32 0.19 3.42 3.43
CA GLU A 32 -0.37 2.15 2.99
C GLU A 32 -1.76 2.33 2.35
N LEU A 33 -2.62 3.14 2.95
CA LEU A 33 -3.95 3.42 2.39
C LEU A 33 -3.86 4.04 0.99
N LEU A 34 -3.00 5.04 0.80
CA LEU A 34 -2.79 5.67 -0.51
C LEU A 34 -2.22 4.68 -1.52
N ALA A 35 -1.32 3.80 -1.10
CA ALA A 35 -0.75 2.78 -1.96
C ALA A 35 -1.81 1.77 -2.46
N GLU A 36 -2.67 1.29 -1.56
CA GLU A 36 -3.75 0.36 -1.91
C GLU A 36 -4.84 1.04 -2.75
N GLN A 37 -5.13 2.33 -2.53
CA GLN A 37 -6.04 3.10 -3.38
C GLN A 37 -5.51 3.25 -4.80
N ALA A 38 -4.23 3.58 -4.96
CA ALA A 38 -3.60 3.64 -6.27
C ALA A 38 -3.57 2.26 -6.94
N TYR A 39 -3.31 1.19 -6.18
CA TYR A 39 -3.40 -0.17 -6.70
C TYR A 39 -4.81 -0.53 -7.18
N ALA A 40 -5.86 -0.20 -6.42
CA ALA A 40 -7.23 -0.41 -6.85
C ALA A 40 -7.57 0.40 -8.12
N ALA A 41 -7.08 1.65 -8.18
CA ALA A 41 -7.29 2.51 -9.33
C ALA A 41 -6.70 1.97 -10.64
N MET A 42 -5.68 1.08 -10.58
CA MET A 42 -5.14 0.39 -11.77
C MET A 42 -6.20 -0.42 -12.54
N TYR A 43 -7.29 -0.84 -11.88
CA TYR A 43 -8.37 -1.61 -12.51
C TYR A 43 -9.57 -0.75 -12.92
N ASP A 44 -9.69 0.46 -12.38
CA ASP A 44 -10.80 1.39 -12.64
C ASP A 44 -10.42 2.47 -13.67
N VAL A 45 -9.36 2.24 -14.45
CA VAL A 45 -8.76 3.26 -15.33
C VAL A 45 -9.69 3.60 -16.50
N PRO A 46 -10.16 4.86 -16.62
CA PRO A 46 -10.91 5.30 -17.81
C PRO A 46 -10.02 5.29 -19.07
N PRO A 47 -10.58 5.28 -20.28
CA PRO A 47 -9.85 5.10 -21.54
C PRO A 47 -8.70 6.08 -21.83
N LEU A 48 -8.64 7.20 -21.10
CA LEU A 48 -7.70 8.31 -21.30
C LEU A 48 -6.62 8.40 -20.22
N ARG A 49 -6.65 7.55 -19.20
CA ARG A 49 -5.70 7.56 -18.09
C ARG A 49 -4.73 6.39 -18.22
N SER A 50 -3.47 6.59 -17.87
CA SER A 50 -2.46 5.53 -17.93
C SER A 50 -2.44 4.72 -16.65
N VAL A 51 -2.62 3.39 -16.75
CA VAL A 51 -2.45 2.46 -15.62
C VAL A 51 -1.04 2.59 -15.00
N LYS A 52 -0.05 3.02 -15.79
CA LYS A 52 1.32 3.24 -15.33
C LYS A 52 1.40 4.28 -14.21
N ASP A 53 0.61 5.35 -14.28
CA ASP A 53 0.66 6.40 -13.26
C ASP A 53 0.11 5.90 -11.92
N ASP A 54 -0.96 5.12 -11.95
CA ASP A 54 -1.53 4.47 -10.75
C ASP A 54 -0.57 3.43 -10.16
N TYR A 55 0.09 2.65 -11.02
CA TYR A 55 1.14 1.73 -10.61
C TYR A 55 2.33 2.44 -9.95
N ASP A 56 2.87 3.50 -10.58
CA ASP A 56 4.00 4.25 -10.05
C ASP A 56 3.63 4.92 -8.71
N ASN A 57 2.40 5.42 -8.58
CA ASN A 57 1.86 5.95 -7.33
C ASN A 57 1.74 4.87 -6.24
N ALA A 58 1.21 3.68 -6.56
CA ALA A 58 1.11 2.58 -5.61
C ALA A 58 2.52 2.18 -5.10
N ARG A 59 3.46 2.00 -6.02
CA ARG A 59 4.84 1.63 -5.71
C ARG A 59 5.54 2.68 -4.85
N LEU A 60 5.37 3.97 -5.16
CA LEU A 60 5.95 5.06 -4.39
C LEU A 60 5.41 5.11 -2.95
N ASN A 61 4.10 5.00 -2.78
CA ASN A 61 3.49 5.05 -1.44
C ASN A 61 3.86 3.83 -0.59
N PHE A 62 3.94 2.63 -1.17
CA PHE A 62 4.47 1.46 -0.47
C PHE A 62 5.93 1.64 -0.05
N GLN A 63 6.78 2.21 -0.93
CA GLN A 63 8.17 2.47 -0.58
C GLN A 63 8.29 3.45 0.59
N ARG A 64 7.50 4.53 0.58
CA ARG A 64 7.45 5.49 1.69
C ARG A 64 6.95 4.83 2.98
N ALA A 65 5.95 3.95 2.91
CA ALA A 65 5.45 3.22 4.08
C ALA A 65 6.53 2.27 4.66
N ILE A 66 7.30 1.60 3.78
CA ILE A 66 8.43 0.76 4.18
C ILE A 66 9.50 1.60 4.89
N ASP A 67 9.83 2.78 4.35
CA ASP A 67 10.85 3.65 4.95
C ASP A 67 10.38 4.26 6.28
N ALA A 68 9.09 4.52 6.44
CA ALA A 68 8.49 4.89 7.73
C ALA A 68 8.57 3.72 8.73
N ALA A 69 8.20 2.51 8.32
CA ALA A 69 8.28 1.30 9.15
C ALA A 69 9.72 1.02 9.61
N ARG A 70 10.71 1.23 8.73
CA ARG A 70 12.13 1.11 9.06
C ARG A 70 12.57 2.12 10.12
N ARG A 71 12.17 3.40 9.96
CA ARG A 71 12.46 4.45 10.95
C ARG A 71 11.87 4.14 12.32
N LEU A 72 10.73 3.45 12.34
CA LEU A 72 10.04 3.02 13.56
C LEU A 72 10.54 1.70 14.15
N GLY A 73 11.50 1.02 13.50
CA GLY A 73 11.97 -0.30 13.93
C GLY A 73 10.94 -1.43 13.76
N LEU A 74 9.85 -1.20 13.01
CA LEU A 74 8.75 -2.15 12.81
C LEU A 74 9.10 -3.18 11.72
N SER A 75 10.02 -4.08 12.04
CA SER A 75 10.57 -5.06 11.08
C SER A 75 9.50 -5.99 10.46
N SER A 76 8.45 -6.33 11.21
CA SER A 76 7.31 -7.10 10.70
C SER A 76 6.52 -6.34 9.64
N GLU A 77 6.30 -5.05 9.84
CA GLU A 77 5.60 -4.19 8.88
C GLU A 77 6.44 -3.97 7.63
N VAL A 78 7.77 -3.81 7.77
CA VAL A 78 8.70 -3.74 6.64
C VAL A 78 8.56 -4.99 5.76
N ALA A 79 8.59 -6.18 6.34
CA ALA A 79 8.45 -7.43 5.60
C ALA A 79 7.08 -7.55 4.92
N ARG A 80 6.00 -7.17 5.62
CA ARG A 80 4.63 -7.22 5.09
C ARG A 80 4.44 -6.25 3.92
N LEU A 81 4.85 -5.00 4.07
CA LEU A 81 4.72 -3.96 3.06
C LEU A 81 5.59 -4.26 1.83
N THR A 82 6.78 -4.81 2.03
CA THR A 82 7.65 -5.27 0.92
C THR A 82 6.97 -6.34 0.08
N ARG A 83 6.47 -7.41 0.71
CA ARG A 83 5.72 -8.47 0.01
C ARG A 83 4.51 -7.92 -0.76
N ARG A 84 3.82 -6.93 -0.18
CA ARG A 84 2.65 -6.33 -0.82
C ARG A 84 3.03 -5.49 -2.04
N ARG A 85 4.10 -4.70 -1.95
CA ARG A 85 4.67 -3.95 -3.08
C ARG A 85 5.10 -4.89 -4.21
N ASP A 86 5.82 -5.96 -3.89
CA ASP A 86 6.32 -6.91 -4.88
C ASP A 86 5.17 -7.59 -5.63
N HIS A 87 4.08 -7.92 -4.92
CA HIS A 87 2.86 -8.40 -5.55
C HIS A 87 2.27 -7.39 -6.55
N VAL A 88 2.20 -6.10 -6.20
CA VAL A 88 1.69 -5.06 -7.11
C VAL A 88 2.59 -4.92 -8.35
N CYS A 89 3.92 -4.98 -8.18
CA CYS A 89 4.85 -5.01 -9.31
C CYS A 89 4.60 -6.20 -10.22
N ALA A 90 4.48 -7.41 -9.67
CA ALA A 90 4.22 -8.61 -10.46
C ALA A 90 2.86 -8.55 -11.20
N VAL A 91 1.83 -7.97 -10.58
CA VAL A 91 0.53 -7.74 -11.22
C VAL A 91 0.65 -6.75 -12.37
N TYR A 92 1.34 -5.63 -12.18
CA TYR A 92 1.57 -4.66 -13.24
C TYR A 92 2.28 -5.29 -14.44
N ASP A 93 3.40 -5.98 -14.18
CA ASP A 93 4.20 -6.61 -15.22
C ASP A 93 3.42 -7.71 -15.98
N SER A 94 2.60 -8.50 -15.27
CA SER A 94 1.85 -9.61 -15.90
C SER A 94 0.57 -9.19 -16.62
N GLN A 95 -0.15 -8.19 -16.11
CA GLN A 95 -1.49 -7.86 -16.61
C GLN A 95 -1.56 -6.60 -17.47
N PHE A 96 -0.64 -5.66 -17.28
CA PHE A 96 -0.75 -4.32 -17.87
C PHE A 96 0.43 -3.94 -18.74
N ARG A 97 1.63 -4.44 -18.43
CA ARG A 97 2.83 -4.07 -19.17
C ARG A 97 2.85 -4.66 -20.58
N GLY A 98 2.32 -5.87 -20.75
CA GLY A 98 2.38 -6.60 -22.02
C GLY A 98 3.83 -6.91 -22.40
N PHE A 99 4.10 -8.08 -22.96
CA PHE A 99 5.45 -8.40 -23.48
C PHE A 99 5.81 -7.52 -24.67
#